data_AF-A0A5K7Z3K9-F1
#
_entry.id   AF-A0A5K7Z3K9-F1
#
_cell.length_a   1.000
_cell.length_b   1.000
_cell.length_c   1.000
_cell.angle_alpha   90.00
_cell.angle_beta   90.00
_cell.angle_gamma   90.00
#
_symmetry.space_group_name_H-M   'P 1'
#
loop_
_entity.id
_entity.type
_entity.pdbx_description
1 polymer ?
#
loop_
_entity_poly.entity_id
_entity_poly.type
_entity_poly.pdbx_seq_one_letter_code
_entity_poly.pdbx_strand_id
1 'polypeptide(L)'
;MRMENDYKGDIQKHKRKPASTEEILQEALAERARFLKKRPHMKAYQKEIDHLLDKSGSHQGRLAVLGTLMQSKLLDIQKELFTLNKIIQISIS
;
A
#
# COMPACT_ATOMS: atom_id res chain seq x y z
N MET A 1 -32.38 -20.70 22.87
CA MET A 1 -31.01 -20.32 23.32
C MET A 1 -30.39 -19.47 22.24
N ARG A 2 -30.24 -18.17 22.51
CA ARG A 2 -29.65 -17.17 21.61
C ARG A 2 -28.23 -16.94 22.11
N MET A 3 -27.23 -17.32 21.34
CA MET A 3 -25.82 -17.09 21.69
C MET A 3 -25.50 -15.64 21.36
N GLU A 4 -25.41 -14.79 22.37
CA GLU A 4 -24.81 -13.46 22.27
C GLU A 4 -23.29 -13.63 22.11
N ASN A 5 -22.78 -13.33 20.92
CA ASN A 5 -21.34 -13.26 20.68
C ASN A 5 -20.82 -11.91 21.20
N ASP A 6 -20.52 -11.87 22.49
CA ASP A 6 -19.74 -10.80 23.11
C ASP A 6 -18.28 -10.90 22.63
N TYR A 7 -17.99 -10.28 21.49
CA TYR A 7 -16.61 -10.07 21.04
C TYR A 7 -15.96 -9.00 21.92
N LYS A 8 -15.61 -9.35 23.17
CA LYS A 8 -14.68 -8.59 24.00
C LYS A 8 -13.25 -8.84 23.49
N GLY A 9 -12.94 -8.21 22.36
CA GLY A 9 -11.56 -8.00 21.97
C GLY A 9 -10.98 -6.93 22.87
N ASP A 10 -10.33 -7.34 23.97
CA ASP A 10 -9.48 -6.46 24.77
C ASP A 10 -8.41 -5.86 23.84
N ILE A 11 -8.65 -4.63 23.37
CA ILE A 11 -7.61 -3.82 22.75
C ILE A 11 -6.67 -3.43 23.89
N GLN A 12 -5.74 -4.32 24.20
CA GLN A 12 -4.56 -3.99 25.00
C GLN A 12 -3.87 -2.85 24.25
N LYS A 13 -4.14 -1.61 24.70
CA LYS A 13 -3.40 -0.42 24.30
C LYS A 13 -2.00 -0.55 24.87
N HIS A 14 -1.17 -1.37 24.23
CA HIS A 14 0.26 -1.27 24.38
C HIS A 14 0.62 0.16 24.02
N LYS A 15 0.94 0.97 25.03
CA LYS A 15 1.63 2.25 24.87
C LYS A 15 3.01 1.95 24.30
N ARG A 16 3.10 1.61 23.02
CA ARG A 16 4.34 1.65 22.27
C ARG A 16 4.79 3.11 22.34
N LYS A 17 6.00 3.35 22.87
CA LYS A 17 6.64 4.65 22.72
C LYS A 17 6.54 5.05 21.25
N PRO A 18 6.23 6.33 20.93
CA PRO A 18 6.25 6.75 19.54
C PRO A 18 7.63 6.41 18.98
N ALA A 19 7.66 5.53 17.99
CA ALA A 19 8.89 5.17 17.31
C ALA A 19 9.50 6.45 16.75
N SER A 20 10.80 6.59 16.89
CA SER A 20 11.53 7.67 16.24
C SER A 20 11.31 7.60 14.73
N THR A 21 11.39 8.75 14.06
CA THR A 21 11.27 8.82 12.59
C THR A 21 12.24 7.88 11.89
N GLU A 22 13.44 7.68 12.48
CA GLU A 22 14.44 6.75 11.98
C GLU A 22 14.00 5.28 12.12
N GLU A 23 13.43 4.89 13.25
CA GLU A 23 12.90 3.53 13.44
C GLU A 23 11.78 3.22 12.45
N ILE A 24 10.88 4.19 12.19
CA ILE A 24 9.80 4.06 11.21
C ILE A 24 10.38 3.88 9.79
N LEU A 25 11.41 4.67 9.45
CA LEU A 25 12.07 4.57 8.16
C LEU A 25 12.73 3.20 7.97
N GLN A 26 13.48 2.73 8.97
CA GLN A 26 14.15 1.44 8.91
C GLN A 26 13.16 0.27 8.82
N GLU A 27 12.04 0.35 9.53
CA GLU A 27 10.96 -0.65 9.44
C GLU A 27 10.35 -0.70 8.03
N ALA A 28 10.05 0.46 7.45
CA ALA A 28 9.52 0.56 6.08
C ALA A 28 10.51 0.02 5.03
N LEU A 29 11.80 0.33 5.18
CA LEU A 29 12.85 -0.19 4.31
C LEU A 29 12.99 -1.72 4.42
N ALA A 30 12.92 -2.25 5.64
CA ALA A 30 12.97 -3.69 5.88
C ALA A 30 11.75 -4.41 5.30
N GLU A 31 10.55 -3.83 5.42
CA GLU A 31 9.33 -4.37 4.82
C GLU A 31 9.42 -4.40 3.29
N ARG A 32 9.87 -3.30 2.68
CA ARG A 32 10.15 -3.23 1.25
C ARG A 32 11.12 -4.32 0.81
N ALA A 33 12.22 -4.51 1.53
CA ALA A 33 13.20 -5.55 1.24
C ALA A 33 12.58 -6.97 1.30
N ARG A 34 11.76 -7.25 2.33
CA ARG A 34 11.01 -8.52 2.44
C ARG A 34 10.06 -8.73 1.27
N PHE A 35 9.33 -7.69 0.87
CA PHE A 35 8.41 -7.75 -0.28
C PHE A 35 9.14 -8.05 -1.59
N LEU A 36 10.24 -7.35 -1.86
CA LEU A 36 11.04 -7.55 -3.09
C LEU A 36 11.75 -8.90 -3.11
N LYS A 37 12.10 -9.46 -1.96
CA LYS A 37 12.61 -10.84 -1.86
C LYS A 37 11.54 -11.86 -2.28
N LYS A 38 10.29 -11.65 -1.84
CA LYS A 38 9.14 -12.51 -2.22
C LYS A 38 8.71 -12.31 -3.67
N ARG A 39 8.94 -11.13 -4.25
CA ARG A 39 8.53 -10.78 -5.63
C ARG A 39 9.70 -10.18 -6.43
N PRO A 40 10.67 -11.01 -6.89
CA PRO A 40 11.86 -10.50 -7.57
C PRO A 40 11.58 -9.67 -8.83
N HIS A 41 10.51 -10.01 -9.57
CA HIS A 41 10.08 -9.28 -10.77
C HIS A 41 9.68 -7.81 -10.46
N MET A 42 9.32 -7.49 -9.21
CA MET A 42 8.97 -6.14 -8.79
C MET A 42 10.19 -5.22 -8.59
N LYS A 43 11.41 -5.76 -8.60
CA LYS A 43 12.64 -4.96 -8.39
C LYS A 43 12.85 -3.91 -9.49
N ALA A 44 12.46 -4.20 -10.73
CA ALA A 44 12.57 -3.24 -11.83
C ALA A 44 11.71 -1.99 -11.56
N TYR A 45 10.46 -2.20 -11.16
CA TYR A 45 9.56 -1.11 -10.78
C TYR A 45 10.05 -0.33 -9.56
N GLN A 46 10.61 -1.00 -8.54
CA GLN A 46 11.18 -0.28 -7.40
C GLN A 46 12.33 0.63 -7.82
N LYS A 47 13.23 0.17 -8.70
CA LYS A 47 14.33 1.00 -9.21
C LYS A 47 13.83 2.23 -9.95
N GLU A 48 12.77 2.07 -10.74
CA GLU A 48 12.15 3.19 -11.45
C GLU A 48 11.52 4.20 -10.49
N ILE A 49 10.81 3.71 -9.46
CA ILE A 49 10.28 4.56 -8.39
C ILE A 49 11.42 5.34 -7.71
N ASP A 50 12.51 4.65 -7.32
CA ASP A 50 13.66 5.29 -6.67
C ASP A 50 14.27 6.37 -7.57
N HIS A 51 14.43 6.09 -8.87
CA HIS A 51 14.94 7.06 -9.86
C HIS A 51 14.04 8.30 -10.01
N LEU A 52 12.71 8.12 -10.02
CA LEU A 52 11.76 9.23 -10.07
C LEU A 52 11.82 10.08 -8.80
N LEU A 53 11.95 9.44 -7.63
CA LEU A 53 12.04 10.13 -6.34
C LEU A 53 13.36 10.89 -6.17
N ASP A 54 14.47 10.37 -6.69
CA ASP A 54 15.77 11.06 -6.66
C ASP A 54 15.76 12.33 -7.52
N LYS A 55 15.08 12.28 -8.68
CA LYS A 55 14.95 13.45 -9.57
C LYS A 55 14.07 14.58 -9.01
N SER A 56 13.21 14.30 -8.03
CA SER A 56 12.26 15.28 -7.51
C SER A 56 12.88 16.39 -6.66
N GLY A 57 14.16 16.25 -6.26
CA GLY A 57 15.00 17.32 -5.70
C GLY A 57 14.59 17.89 -4.33
N SER A 58 13.41 17.56 -3.82
CA SER A 58 12.90 18.04 -2.52
C SER A 58 11.95 17.04 -1.89
N HIS A 59 11.76 17.12 -0.57
CA HIS A 59 10.81 16.26 0.15
C HIS A 59 9.37 16.42 -0.36
N GLN A 60 8.94 17.67 -0.62
CA GLN A 60 7.62 17.94 -1.20
C GLN A 60 7.49 17.35 -2.61
N GLY A 61 8.54 17.44 -3.43
CA GLY A 61 8.59 16.82 -4.75
C GLY A 61 8.45 15.30 -4.67
N ARG A 62 9.12 14.65 -3.72
CA ARG A 62 9.01 13.19 -3.49
C ARG A 62 7.59 12.79 -3.14
N LEU A 63 6.93 13.53 -2.24
CA LEU A 63 5.54 13.27 -1.85
C LEU A 63 4.58 13.49 -3.02
N ALA A 64 4.79 14.52 -3.84
CA ALA A 64 3.98 14.78 -5.03
C ALA A 64 4.10 13.61 -6.03
N VAL A 65 5.33 13.15 -6.33
CA VAL A 65 5.58 12.00 -7.21
C VAL A 65 4.89 10.74 -6.67
N LEU A 66 5.05 10.43 -5.37
CA LEU A 66 4.36 9.29 -4.76
C LEU A 66 2.84 9.42 -4.88
N GLY A 67 2.29 10.60 -4.61
CA GLY A 67 0.87 10.89 -4.76
C GLY A 67 0.37 10.59 -6.17
N THR A 68 1.08 11.07 -7.20
CA THR A 68 0.75 10.83 -8.60
C THR A 68 0.80 9.35 -8.97
N LEU A 69 1.81 8.61 -8.49
CA LEU A 69 1.93 7.17 -8.74
C LEU A 69 0.76 6.39 -8.12
N MET A 70 0.37 6.73 -6.89
CA MET A 70 -0.77 6.10 -6.21
C MET A 70 -2.10 6.41 -6.91
N GLN A 71 -2.32 7.67 -7.31
CA GLN A 71 -3.51 8.08 -8.05
C GLN A 71 -3.62 7.35 -9.39
N SER A 72 -2.52 7.23 -10.12
CA SER A 72 -2.48 6.50 -11.39
C SER A 72 -2.87 5.03 -11.19
N LYS A 73 -2.33 4.39 -10.15
CA LYS A 73 -2.66 2.99 -9.84
C LYS A 73 -4.13 2.82 -9.43
N LEU A 74 -4.69 3.76 -8.68
CA LEU A 74 -6.11 3.75 -8.31
C LEU A 74 -7.02 3.82 -9.55
N LEU A 75 -6.67 4.66 -10.53
CA LEU A 75 -7.40 4.75 -11.79
C LEU A 75 -7.36 3.44 -12.58
N ASP A 76 -6.21 2.76 -12.62
CA ASP A 76 -6.10 1.46 -13.29
C ASP A 76 -6.97 0.40 -12.60
N ILE A 77 -6.94 0.34 -11.26
CA ILE A 77 -7.80 -0.56 -10.49
C ILE A 77 -9.28 -0.25 -10.74
N GLN A 78 -9.67 1.02 -10.80
CA GLN A 78 -11.05 1.41 -11.08
C GLN A 78 -11.51 0.94 -12.47
N LYS A 79 -10.64 1.02 -13.48
CA LYS A 79 -10.93 0.52 -14.84
C LYS A 79 -11.07 -1.01 -14.86
N GLU A 80 -10.20 -1.72 -14.16
CA GLU A 80 -10.27 -3.19 -14.04
C GLU A 80 -11.59 -3.60 -13.35
N LEU A 81 -11.95 -2.95 -12.24
CA LEU A 81 -13.21 -3.20 -11.53
C LEU A 81 -14.44 -2.91 -12.40
N PHE A 82 -14.42 -1.82 -13.17
CA PHE A 82 -15.50 -1.50 -14.10
C PHE A 82 -15.65 -2.58 -15.19
N THR A 83 -14.54 -3.08 -15.70
CA THR A 83 -14.52 -4.16 -16.70
C THR A 83 -15.07 -5.46 -16.12
N LEU A 84 -14.63 -5.84 -14.91
CA LEU A 84 -15.15 -7.02 -14.21
C LEU A 84 -16.65 -6.91 -13.94
N ASN A 85 -17.13 -5.74 -13.51
CA ASN A 85 -18.55 -5.51 -13.28
C ASN A 85 -19.37 -5.72 -14.56
N LYS A 86 -18.90 -5.19 -15.71
CA LYS A 86 -19.56 -5.43 -17.00
C LYS A 86 -19.64 -6.92 -17.35
N ILE A 87 -18.57 -7.68 -17.16
CA ILE A 87 -18.55 -9.12 -17.43
C ILE A 87 -19.58 -9.85 -16.55
N ILE A 88 -19.64 -9.50 -15.26
CA ILE A 88 -20.59 -10.07 -14.31
C ILE A 88 -22.04 -9.76 -14.74
N GLN A 89 -22.35 -8.51 -15.10
CA GLN A 89 -23.69 -8.12 -15.56
C GLN A 89 -24.13 -8.90 -16.81
N ILE A 90 -23.23 -9.08 -17.77
CA ILE A 90 -23.48 -9.90 -18.98
C ILE A 90 -23.73 -11.36 -18.61
N SER A 91 -23.00 -11.90 -17.63
CA SER A 91 -23.07 -13.32 -17.27
C SER A 91 -24.31 -13.71 -16.45
N ILE A 92 -24.99 -12.72 -15.85
CA ILE A 92 -26.21 -12.92 -15.05
C ILE A 92 -27.48 -12.52 -15.85
N SER A 93 -27.31 -11.91 -17.02
CA SER A 93 -28.39 -11.61 -17.97
C SER A 93 -28.63 -12.80 -18.90
#